data_AF-A0A523ZEP8-F1
#
_entry.id   AF-A0A523ZEP8-F1
#
_cell.length_a   1.000
_cell.length_b   1.000
_cell.length_c   1.000
_cell.angle_alpha   90.00
_cell.angle_beta   90.00
_cell.angle_gamma   90.00
#
_symmetry.space_group_name_H-M   'P 1'
#
loop_
_entity.id
_entity.type
_entity.pdbx_description
1 polymer ?
#
loop_
_entity_poly.entity_id
_entity_poly.type
_entity_poly.pdbx_seq_one_letter_code
_entity_poly.pdbx_strand_id
1 'polypeptide(L)'
;MLSLRYFIRLLNAFLARFKAVLLIGIFLGALLFLALRFIGPLLWGTSVEKMGLTGRYHTDNLPNFILESVGDGLTKVNETGIVEPNLAKSWETPDKGKTWVFHLEDNIFWQDGKEVTSETINYQFSDVTIER
;
A
#
# COMPACT_ATOMS: atom_id res chain seq x y z
N MET A 1 -24.85 -26.09 48.67
CA MET A 1 -24.69 -25.85 47.23
C MET A 1 -25.36 -24.53 46.89
N LEU A 2 -24.61 -23.50 46.50
CA LEU A 2 -25.21 -22.23 46.06
C LEU A 2 -26.08 -22.50 44.84
N SER A 3 -27.38 -22.20 44.90
CA SER A 3 -28.29 -22.45 43.80
C SER A 3 -28.07 -21.43 42.68
N LEU A 4 -28.15 -21.86 41.42
CA LEU A 4 -27.97 -21.00 40.24
C LEU A 4 -28.85 -19.74 40.28
N ARG A 5 -30.05 -19.88 40.86
CA ARG A 5 -31.01 -18.77 41.03
C ARG A 5 -30.52 -17.70 42.00
N TYR A 6 -29.81 -18.08 43.06
CA TYR A 6 -29.20 -17.14 43.99
C TYR A 6 -28.11 -16.32 43.31
N PHE A 7 -27.26 -16.97 42.51
CA PHE A 7 -26.21 -16.29 41.76
C PHE A 7 -26.76 -15.27 40.75
N ILE A 8 -27.81 -15.63 40.00
CA ILE A 8 -28.46 -14.72 39.05
C ILE A 8 -29.04 -13.49 39.77
N ARG A 9 -29.69 -13.67 40.92
CA ARG A 9 -30.23 -12.55 41.70
C ARG A 9 -29.14 -11.65 42.28
N LEU A 10 -28.07 -12.25 42.79
CA LEU A 10 -26.91 -11.52 43.31
C LEU A 10 -26.24 -10.70 42.20
N LEU A 11 -26.05 -11.30 41.02
CA LEU A 11 -25.48 -10.63 39.85
C LEU A 11 -26.36 -9.46 39.39
N ASN A 12 -27.68 -9.66 39.31
CA ASN A 12 -28.60 -8.59 38.94
C ASN A 12 -28.59 -7.44 39.96
N ALA A 13 -28.57 -7.73 41.25
CA ALA A 13 -28.48 -6.72 42.29
C ALA A 13 -27.14 -5.96 42.24
N PHE A 14 -26.05 -6.66 41.96
CA PHE A 14 -24.72 -6.08 41.78
C PHE A 14 -24.67 -5.16 40.56
N LEU A 15 -25.13 -5.63 39.40
CA LEU A 15 -25.21 -4.84 38.17
C LEU A 15 -26.10 -3.60 38.36
N ALA A 16 -27.25 -3.74 38.99
CA ALA A 16 -28.15 -2.62 39.25
C ALA A 16 -27.53 -1.56 40.17
N ARG A 17 -26.76 -1.99 41.18
CA ARG A 17 -26.07 -1.11 42.14
C ARG A 17 -24.85 -0.41 41.54
N PHE A 18 -24.09 -1.09 40.67
CA PHE A 18 -22.80 -0.59 40.16
C PHE A 18 -22.82 -0.20 38.67
N LYS A 19 -23.98 -0.18 38.01
CA LYS A 19 -24.14 0.13 36.57
C LYS A 19 -23.35 1.35 36.11
N ALA A 20 -23.35 2.44 36.87
CA ALA A 20 -22.64 3.67 36.49
C ALA A 20 -21.12 3.49 36.51
N VAL A 21 -20.58 2.84 37.54
CA VAL A 21 -19.14 2.56 37.68
C VAL A 21 -18.67 1.61 36.58
N LEU A 22 -19.48 0.59 36.25
CA LEU A 22 -19.17 -0.36 35.18
C LEU A 22 -19.16 0.33 33.81
N LEU A 23 -20.15 1.18 33.51
CA LEU A 23 -20.20 1.91 32.24
C LEU A 23 -19.01 2.87 32.09
N ILE A 24 -18.65 3.59 33.15
CA ILE A 24 -17.48 4.48 33.15
C ILE A 24 -16.19 3.68 32.96
N GLY A 25 -16.05 2.54 33.65
CA GLY A 25 -14.88 1.67 33.52
C GLY A 25 -14.72 1.09 32.11
N ILE A 26 -15.82 0.64 31.50
CA ILE A 26 -15.83 0.15 30.11
C ILE A 26 -15.47 1.29 29.16
N PHE A 27 -16.06 2.47 29.34
CA PHE A 27 -15.78 3.62 28.49
C PHE A 27 -14.32 4.07 28.59
N LEU A 28 -13.79 4.19 29.81
CA LEU A 28 -12.40 4.58 30.04
C LEU A 28 -11.42 3.52 29.53
N GLY A 29 -11.74 2.24 29.72
CA GLY A 29 -10.95 1.12 29.19
C GLY A 29 -10.94 1.09 27.66
N ALA A 30 -12.09 1.32 27.01
CA ALA A 30 -12.18 1.42 25.56
C ALA A 30 -11.39 2.61 25.03
N LEU A 31 -11.47 3.76 25.70
CA LEU A 31 -10.74 4.97 25.33
C LEU A 31 -9.22 4.75 25.47
N LEU A 32 -8.77 4.14 26.57
CA LEU A 32 -7.38 3.78 26.78
C LEU A 32 -6.88 2.77 25.73
N PHE A 33 -7.68 1.75 25.41
CA PHE A 33 -7.36 0.76 24.38
C PHE A 33 -7.19 1.41 23.00
N LEU A 34 -8.09 2.33 22.62
CA LEU A 34 -7.98 3.07 21.35
C LEU A 34 -6.74 3.96 21.32
N ALA A 35 -6.46 4.67 22.43
CA ALA A 35 -5.27 5.51 22.55
C ALA A 35 -3.98 4.67 22.42
N LEU A 36 -3.90 3.54 23.13
CA LEU A 36 -2.77 2.60 23.03
C LEU A 36 -2.64 1.99 21.63
N ARG A 37 -3.73 1.71 20.93
CA ARG A 37 -3.71 1.21 19.56
C ARG A 37 -3.10 2.22 18.59
N PHE A 38 -3.36 3.52 18.78
CA PHE A 38 -2.86 4.56 17.89
C PHE A 38 -1.43 5.00 18.24
N ILE A 39 -1.10 5.10 19.55
CA ILE A 39 0.20 5.56 20.04
C ILE A 39 1.22 4.41 20.14
N GLY A 40 0.78 3.18 20.37
CA GLY A 40 1.65 2.00 20.52
C GLY A 40 2.62 1.80 19.34
N PRO A 41 2.16 1.83 18.08
CA PRO A 41 3.04 1.75 16.91
C PRO A 41 4.07 2.89 16.84
N LEU A 42 3.74 4.09 17.36
CA LEU A 42 4.64 5.24 17.40
C LEU A 42 5.77 5.05 18.43
N LEU A 43 5.48 4.44 19.58
CA LEU A 43 6.45 4.26 20.67
C LEU A 43 7.33 3.02 20.52
N TRP A 44 6.78 1.91 20.03
CA TRP A 44 7.51 0.64 19.92
C TRP A 44 8.04 0.33 18.53
N GLY A 45 7.70 1.17 17.54
CA GLY A 45 8.05 0.96 16.14
C GLY A 45 7.33 -0.25 15.54
N THR A 46 7.26 -0.29 14.22
CA THR A 46 6.86 -1.52 13.52
C THR A 46 8.08 -2.44 13.44
N SER A 47 7.89 -3.72 13.73
CA SER A 47 8.92 -4.73 13.41
C SER A 47 9.04 -4.79 11.89
N VAL A 48 10.02 -4.09 11.33
CA VAL A 48 10.34 -4.20 9.91
C VAL A 48 11.04 -5.54 9.72
N GLU A 49 10.28 -6.55 9.36
CA GLU A 49 10.83 -7.84 8.97
C GLU A 49 11.60 -7.65 7.65
N LYS A 50 12.93 -7.64 7.75
CA LYS A 50 13.81 -7.53 6.59
C LYS A 50 14.09 -8.93 6.08
N MET A 51 13.33 -9.41 5.11
CA MET A 51 13.69 -10.62 4.37
C MET A 51 14.84 -10.29 3.42
N GLY A 52 16.01 -10.87 3.64
CA GLY A 52 17.14 -10.76 2.72
C GLY A 52 16.87 -11.58 1.47
N LEU A 53 16.60 -10.92 0.34
CA LEU A 53 16.51 -11.60 -0.95
C LEU A 53 17.93 -11.89 -1.45
N THR A 54 18.34 -13.15 -1.38
CA THR A 54 19.64 -13.59 -1.90
C THR A 54 19.51 -13.98 -3.36
N GLY A 55 20.24 -13.30 -4.24
CA GLY A 55 20.32 -13.64 -5.66
C GLY A 55 21.57 -13.06 -6.28
N ARG A 56 22.10 -13.71 -7.32
CA ARG A 56 23.18 -13.17 -8.15
C ARG A 56 22.55 -12.36 -9.28
N TYR A 57 22.22 -11.12 -8.98
CA TYR A 57 21.69 -10.20 -9.98
C TYR A 57 22.83 -9.42 -10.62
N HIS A 58 22.69 -9.20 -11.92
CA HIS A 58 23.52 -8.27 -12.66
C HIS A 58 22.68 -7.02 -12.95
N THR A 59 23.32 -5.89 -13.27
CA THR A 59 22.64 -4.62 -13.52
C THR A 59 21.66 -4.69 -14.70
N ASP A 60 21.87 -5.63 -15.62
CA ASP A 60 21.03 -5.94 -16.79
C ASP A 60 19.88 -6.91 -16.49
N ASN A 61 19.84 -7.52 -15.29
CA ASN A 61 18.80 -8.50 -14.91
C ASN A 61 18.38 -8.33 -13.45
N LEU A 62 17.84 -7.17 -13.12
CA LEU A 62 17.27 -6.87 -11.82
C LEU A 62 15.86 -7.48 -11.68
N PRO A 63 15.47 -7.98 -10.49
CA PRO A 63 14.10 -8.38 -10.23
C PRO A 63 13.10 -7.25 -10.42
N ASN A 64 11.88 -7.59 -10.86
CA ASN A 64 10.79 -6.64 -11.07
C ASN A 64 10.51 -5.77 -9.85
N PHE A 65 10.49 -6.34 -8.63
CA PHE A 65 10.23 -5.56 -7.42
C PHE A 65 11.27 -4.45 -7.16
N ILE A 66 12.53 -4.65 -7.62
CA ILE A 66 13.55 -3.60 -7.55
C ILE A 66 13.28 -2.55 -8.62
N LEU A 67 13.00 -2.99 -9.86
CA LEU A 67 12.69 -2.10 -10.99
C LEU A 67 11.51 -1.18 -10.66
N GLU A 68 10.42 -1.74 -10.15
CA GLU A 68 9.22 -1.01 -9.70
C GLU A 68 9.48 -0.09 -8.50
N SER A 69 10.54 -0.35 -7.72
CA SER A 69 10.92 0.53 -6.60
C SER A 69 11.80 1.71 -7.05
N VAL A 70 12.50 1.59 -8.19
CA VAL A 70 13.43 2.62 -8.68
C VAL A 70 12.85 3.46 -9.81
N GLY A 71 11.81 3.00 -10.49
CA GLY A 71 11.16 3.76 -11.55
C GLY A 71 9.84 3.15 -12.01
N ASP A 72 9.10 3.96 -12.76
CA ASP A 72 7.81 3.59 -13.33
C ASP A 72 7.92 3.36 -14.84
N GLY A 73 7.13 2.42 -15.35
CA GLY A 73 6.92 2.23 -16.78
C GLY A 73 5.80 3.13 -17.32
N LEU A 74 5.65 3.19 -18.65
CA LEU A 74 4.49 3.82 -19.30
C LEU A 74 3.16 3.20 -18.82
N THR A 75 3.16 1.88 -18.62
CA THR A 75 2.03 1.11 -18.10
C THR A 75 2.48 0.24 -16.93
N LYS A 76 1.51 -0.26 -16.17
CA LYS A 76 1.72 -1.27 -15.13
C LYS A 76 0.74 -2.42 -15.29
N VAL A 77 1.06 -3.56 -14.70
CA VAL A 77 0.17 -4.72 -14.68
C VAL A 77 -0.33 -4.90 -13.25
N ASN A 78 -1.65 -4.93 -13.07
CA ASN A 78 -2.24 -5.14 -11.75
C ASN A 78 -2.20 -6.62 -11.34
N GLU A 79 -2.63 -6.93 -10.11
CA GLU A 79 -2.65 -8.30 -9.55
C GLU A 79 -3.50 -9.28 -10.37
N THR A 80 -4.44 -8.78 -11.17
CA THR A 80 -5.31 -9.58 -12.04
C THR A 80 -4.73 -9.80 -13.43
N GLY A 81 -3.54 -9.26 -13.72
CA GLY A 81 -2.89 -9.35 -15.02
C GLY A 81 -3.39 -8.35 -16.06
N ILE A 82 -4.21 -7.38 -15.65
CA ILE A 82 -4.74 -6.34 -16.54
C ILE A 82 -3.73 -5.19 -16.60
N VAL A 83 -3.47 -4.71 -17.82
CA VAL A 83 -2.61 -3.56 -18.07
C VAL A 83 -3.37 -2.27 -17.74
N GLU A 84 -2.77 -1.41 -16.93
CA GLU A 84 -3.32 -0.14 -16.45
C GLU A 84 -2.37 1.03 -16.75
N PRO A 85 -2.91 2.27 -16.79
CA PRO A 85 -2.11 3.50 -16.83
C PRO A 85 -1.08 3.58 -15.69
N ASN A 86 0.08 4.14 -16.03
CA ASN A 86 1.10 4.56 -15.07
C ASN A 86 1.67 5.92 -15.51
N LEU A 87 2.91 6.03 -16.03
CA LEU A 87 3.42 7.30 -16.56
C LEU A 87 2.61 7.80 -17.78
N ALA A 88 2.00 6.89 -18.53
CA ALA A 88 1.05 7.23 -19.58
C ALA A 88 -0.39 7.12 -19.08
N LYS A 89 -1.17 8.19 -19.27
CA LYS A 89 -2.60 8.26 -18.92
C LYS A 89 -3.48 7.43 -19.86
N SER A 90 -3.06 7.30 -21.12
CA SER A 90 -3.72 6.48 -22.12
C SER A 90 -2.76 6.09 -23.24
N TRP A 91 -3.17 5.12 -24.04
CA TRP A 91 -2.48 4.74 -25.25
C TRP A 91 -3.45 4.29 -26.31
N GLU A 92 -3.07 4.43 -27.57
CA GLU A 92 -3.86 4.03 -28.72
C GLU A 92 -3.03 3.31 -29.78
N THR A 93 -3.73 2.52 -30.60
CA THR A 93 -3.13 1.72 -31.67
C THR A 93 -3.91 1.95 -32.98
N PRO A 94 -3.57 2.99 -33.76
CA PRO A 94 -4.34 3.35 -34.96
C PRO A 94 -4.31 2.29 -36.06
N ASP A 95 -3.30 1.42 -36.08
CA ASP A 95 -2.98 0.52 -37.19
C ASP A 95 -2.92 -0.96 -36.79
N LYS A 96 -3.75 -1.33 -35.80
CA LYS A 96 -3.91 -2.72 -35.30
C LYS A 96 -2.60 -3.31 -34.74
N GLY A 97 -1.82 -2.49 -34.04
CA GLY A 97 -0.72 -2.91 -33.16
C GLY A 97 0.67 -2.72 -33.76
N LYS A 98 0.79 -2.03 -34.91
CA LYS A 98 2.10 -1.71 -35.50
C LYS A 98 2.66 -0.38 -34.97
N THR A 99 1.77 0.54 -34.60
CA THR A 99 2.06 1.82 -33.99
C THR A 99 1.35 1.89 -32.66
N TRP A 100 2.09 2.25 -31.63
CA TRP A 100 1.58 2.51 -30.29
C TRP A 100 1.89 3.95 -29.93
N VAL A 101 0.85 4.73 -29.65
CA VAL A 101 0.96 6.12 -29.22
C VAL A 101 0.60 6.17 -27.74
N PHE A 102 1.52 6.66 -26.91
CA PHE A 102 1.32 6.82 -25.47
C PHE A 102 1.16 8.30 -25.14
N HIS A 103 0.12 8.64 -24.41
CA HIS A 103 -0.11 9.99 -23.90
C HIS A 103 0.38 10.04 -22.46
N LEU A 104 1.41 10.84 -22.20
CA LEU A 104 1.94 11.01 -20.85
C LEU A 104 0.95 11.75 -19.95
N GLU A 105 1.02 11.46 -18.65
CA GLU A 105 0.36 12.25 -17.62
C GLU A 105 0.97 13.66 -17.56
N ASP A 106 0.17 14.64 -17.15
CA ASP A 106 0.65 16.03 -17.03
C ASP A 106 1.30 16.23 -15.65
N ASN A 107 2.33 17.09 -15.55
CA ASN A 107 3.02 17.42 -14.29
C ASN A 107 3.69 16.24 -13.58
N ILE A 108 4.28 15.32 -14.34
CA ILE A 108 5.17 14.27 -13.81
C ILE A 108 6.62 14.77 -13.80
N PHE A 109 7.34 14.47 -12.72
CA PHE A 109 8.70 14.94 -12.50
C PHE A 109 9.63 13.80 -12.10
N TRP A 110 10.86 13.85 -12.58
CA TRP A 110 11.95 13.00 -12.10
C TRP A 110 12.29 13.34 -10.64
N GLN A 111 13.01 12.43 -9.98
CA GLN A 111 13.46 12.61 -8.59
C GLN A 111 14.34 13.87 -8.39
N ASP A 112 14.92 14.41 -9.46
CA ASP A 112 15.71 15.64 -9.46
C ASP A 112 14.88 16.92 -9.73
N GLY A 113 13.57 16.78 -9.90
CA GLY A 113 12.63 17.87 -10.15
C GLY A 113 12.48 18.29 -11.61
N LYS A 114 13.16 17.66 -12.56
CA LYS A 114 12.94 17.93 -13.99
C LYS A 114 11.64 17.29 -14.46
N GLU A 115 10.91 17.98 -15.33
CA GLU A 115 9.69 17.45 -15.94
C GLU A 115 10.00 16.22 -16.81
N VAL A 116 9.14 15.20 -16.72
CA VAL A 116 9.24 14.01 -17.57
C VAL A 116 8.55 14.31 -18.89
N THR A 117 9.34 14.32 -19.96
CA THR A 117 8.86 14.44 -21.34
C THR A 117 9.23 13.20 -22.14
N SER A 118 8.60 13.02 -23.32
CA SER A 118 8.90 11.91 -24.24
C SER A 118 10.38 11.83 -24.62
N GLU A 119 11.10 12.96 -24.66
CA GLU A 119 12.54 13.01 -24.98
C GLU A 119 13.42 12.52 -23.83
N THR A 120 12.97 12.69 -22.58
CA THR A 120 13.74 12.30 -21.39
C THR A 120 13.60 10.81 -21.05
N ILE A 121 12.54 10.17 -21.54
CA ILE A 121 12.30 8.74 -21.35
C ILE A 121 13.25 7.96 -22.27
N ASN A 122 14.17 7.21 -21.66
CA ASN A 122 15.14 6.39 -22.40
C ASN A 122 14.72 4.92 -22.34
N TYR A 123 14.12 4.43 -23.43
CA TYR A 123 13.92 2.99 -23.63
C TYR A 123 15.09 2.42 -24.43
N GLN A 124 15.70 1.36 -23.90
CA GLN A 124 16.75 0.62 -24.57
C GLN A 124 16.19 -0.69 -25.10
N PHE A 125 15.75 -0.68 -26.35
CA PHE A 125 15.39 -1.89 -27.07
C PHE A 125 16.63 -2.46 -27.77
N SER A 126 16.77 -3.79 -27.80
CA SER A 126 17.94 -4.46 -28.36
C SER A 126 18.08 -4.28 -29.88
N ASP A 127 16.96 -4.12 -30.59
CA ASP A 127 16.90 -4.22 -32.05
C ASP A 127 16.10 -3.07 -32.69
N VAL A 128 16.13 -1.88 -32.09
CA VAL A 128 15.35 -0.72 -32.55
C VAL A 128 16.25 0.50 -32.76
N THR A 129 16.08 1.16 -33.90
CA THR A 129 16.65 2.48 -34.17
C THR A 129 15.71 3.54 -33.60
N ILE A 130 16.22 4.41 -32.73
CA ILE A 130 15.45 5.49 -32.13
C ILE A 130 15.60 6.74 -33.00
N GLU A 131 14.47 7.25 -33.52
CA GLU A 131 14.39 8.56 -34.17
C GLU A 131 13.81 9.56 -33.16
N ARG A 132 14.45 10.73 -33.01
CA ARG A 132 14.05 11.82 -32.10
C ARG A 132 13.83 13.11 -32.86
#